data_AF-A0A931KLD6-F1
#
_entry.id   AF-A0A931KLD6-F1
#
_cell.length_a   1.000
_cell.length_b   1.000
_cell.length_c   1.000
_cell.angle_alpha   90.00
_cell.angle_beta   90.00
_cell.angle_gamma   90.00
#
_symmetry.space_group_name_H-M   'P 1'
#
loop_
_entity.id
_entity.type
_entity.pdbx_description
1 polymer ?
#
loop_
_entity_poly.entity_id
_entity_poly.type
_entity_poly.pdbx_seq_one_letter_code
_entity_poly.pdbx_strand_id
1 'polypeptide(L)'
;MVRKSLDFAAIERAAMANIETIVRQALPRGKMSGHEYLALNPRRADKHIGSFKVNLRTGKWADFASGDSGGNIISLVSYACDVSYYEAAEHLAKQLGVGGVQHD
;
A
#
# COMPACT_ATOMS: atom_id res chain seq x y z
N MET A 1 -5.11 -3.03 30.54
CA MET A 1 -4.33 -3.05 29.28
C MET A 1 -4.92 -2.04 28.33
N VAL A 2 -4.21 -0.95 28.04
CA VAL A 2 -4.65 0.00 26.99
C VAL A 2 -4.30 -0.63 25.64
N ARG A 3 -5.30 -0.87 24.78
CA ARG A 3 -5.03 -1.29 23.39
C ARG A 3 -4.40 -0.10 22.68
N LYS A 4 -3.20 -0.29 22.15
CA LYS A 4 -2.53 0.68 21.28
C LYS A 4 -3.39 0.79 20.01
N SER A 5 -4.18 1.85 19.90
CA SER A 5 -4.97 2.11 18.70
C SER A 5 -4.06 2.74 17.65
N LEU A 6 -4.09 2.23 16.42
CA LEU A 6 -3.38 2.83 15.30
C LEU A 6 -4.20 4.02 14.78
N ASP A 7 -3.52 5.15 14.54
CA ASP A 7 -4.09 6.25 13.78
C ASP A 7 -3.93 5.98 12.28
N PHE A 8 -4.93 5.32 11.70
CA PHE A 8 -4.94 4.98 10.28
C PHE A 8 -4.83 6.20 9.37
N ALA A 9 -5.42 7.34 9.75
CA ALA A 9 -5.37 8.55 8.94
C ALA A 9 -3.97 9.17 8.92
N ALA A 10 -3.28 9.18 10.07
CA ALA A 10 -1.90 9.60 10.14
C ALA A 10 -0.97 8.66 9.36
N ILE A 11 -1.18 7.34 9.47
CA ILE A 11 -0.42 6.34 8.73
C ILE A 11 -0.64 6.50 7.22
N GLU A 12 -1.88 6.61 6.77
CA GLU A 12 -2.22 6.77 5.36
C GLU A 12 -1.60 8.06 4.79
N ARG A 13 -1.69 9.19 5.51
CA ARG A 13 -1.08 10.46 5.11
C ARG A 13 0.45 10.34 4.99
N ALA A 14 1.10 9.74 5.97
CA ALA A 14 2.55 9.54 5.94
C ALA A 14 2.97 8.58 4.82
N ALA A 15 2.18 7.54 4.57
CA ALA A 15 2.41 6.61 3.48
C ALA A 15 2.21 7.29 2.12
N MET A 16 1.17 8.11 1.96
CA MET A 16 0.96 8.89 0.73
C MET A 16 2.10 9.88 0.47
N ALA A 17 2.69 10.49 1.51
CA ALA A 17 3.87 11.34 1.36
C ALA A 17 5.13 10.57 0.89
N ASN A 18 5.15 9.24 1.07
CA ASN A 18 6.23 8.35 0.69
C ASN A 18 5.80 7.31 -0.36
N ILE A 19 4.75 7.59 -1.12
CA ILE A 19 4.04 6.58 -1.92
C ILE A 19 4.95 5.86 -2.91
N GLU A 20 5.85 6.58 -3.61
CA GLU A 20 6.75 5.97 -4.58
C GLU A 20 7.66 4.92 -3.96
N THR A 21 8.21 5.20 -2.78
CA THR A 21 9.05 4.26 -2.03
C THR A 21 8.25 3.03 -1.62
N ILE A 22 7.04 3.25 -1.09
CA ILE A 22 6.18 2.17 -0.60
C ILE A 22 5.73 1.26 -1.75
N VAL A 23 5.27 1.82 -2.88
CA VAL A 23 4.84 0.98 -4.02
C VAL A 23 6.01 0.20 -4.62
N ARG A 24 7.22 0.78 -4.66
CA ARG A 24 8.40 0.06 -5.15
C ARG A 24 8.83 -1.07 -4.22
N GLN A 25 8.65 -0.91 -2.91
CA GLN A 25 8.93 -1.96 -1.94
C GLN A 25 7.88 -3.07 -1.99
N ALA A 26 6.59 -2.71 -2.03
CA ALA A 26 5.49 -3.67 -2.11
C ALA A 26 5.44 -4.40 -3.47
N LEU A 27 5.86 -3.73 -4.55
CA LEU A 27 5.78 -4.22 -5.93
C LEU A 27 7.12 -3.95 -6.67
N PRO A 28 8.19 -4.70 -6.36
CA PRO A 28 9.55 -4.39 -6.82
C PRO A 28 9.76 -4.54 -8.33
N ARG A 29 8.89 -5.28 -9.02
CA ARG A 29 8.97 -5.54 -10.47
C ARG A 29 8.05 -4.63 -11.29
N GLY A 30 7.69 -3.46 -10.76
CA GLY A 30 6.86 -2.48 -11.44
C GLY A 30 7.65 -1.36 -12.13
N LYS A 31 6.91 -0.45 -12.77
CA LYS A 31 7.44 0.73 -13.46
C LYS A 31 6.54 1.95 -13.28
N MET A 32 7.15 3.13 -13.29
CA MET A 32 6.44 4.40 -13.30
C MET A 32 5.86 4.67 -14.69
N SER A 33 4.66 5.23 -14.74
CA SER A 33 3.96 5.65 -15.94
C SER A 33 3.14 6.91 -15.63
N GLY A 34 3.77 8.08 -15.71
CA GLY A 34 3.15 9.34 -15.30
C GLY A 34 2.76 9.31 -13.82
N HIS A 35 1.47 9.44 -13.53
CA HIS A 35 0.92 9.35 -12.17
C HIS A 35 0.49 7.93 -11.76
N GLU A 36 0.82 6.93 -12.57
CA GLU A 36 0.53 5.53 -12.27
C GLU A 36 1.81 4.73 -12.03
N TYR A 37 1.72 3.73 -11.17
CA TYR A 37 2.70 2.65 -11.05
C TYR A 37 2.08 1.37 -11.59
N LEU A 38 2.69 0.81 -12.64
CA LEU A 38 2.24 -0.42 -13.27
C LEU A 38 3.09 -1.58 -12.76
N ALA A 39 2.46 -2.67 -12.32
CA ALA A 39 3.16 -3.84 -11.81
C ALA A 39 2.58 -5.14 -12.38
N LEU A 40 3.25 -6.25 -12.06
CA LEU A 40 2.62 -7.57 -12.10
C LEU A 40 1.75 -7.72 -10.86
N ASN A 41 0.58 -8.32 -10.98
CA ASN A 41 -0.21 -8.64 -9.79
C ASN A 41 0.52 -9.73 -8.97
N PRO A 42 0.93 -9.46 -7.71
CA PRO A 42 1.66 -10.43 -6.88
C PRO A 42 0.81 -11.66 -6.50
N ARG A 43 -0.51 -11.61 -6.64
CA ARG A 43 -1.45 -12.68 -6.32
C ARG A 43 -1.91 -13.48 -7.54
N ARG A 44 -1.42 -13.13 -8.73
CA ARG A 44 -1.69 -13.85 -9.96
C ARG A 44 -0.39 -14.40 -10.52
N ALA A 45 -0.45 -15.50 -11.28
CA ALA A 45 0.65 -15.95 -12.12
C ALA A 45 0.83 -15.03 -13.35
N ASP A 46 1.04 -13.74 -13.08
CA ASP A 46 1.02 -12.69 -14.08
C ASP A 46 2.33 -12.64 -14.86
N LYS A 47 2.24 -12.55 -16.19
CA LYS A 47 3.40 -12.57 -17.10
C LYS A 47 3.69 -11.23 -17.74
N HIS A 48 2.71 -10.31 -17.74
CA HIS A 48 2.79 -9.04 -18.43
C HIS A 48 2.33 -7.88 -17.54
N ILE A 49 3.19 -6.87 -17.40
CA ILE A 49 2.84 -5.63 -16.70
C ILE A 49 1.75 -4.91 -17.49
N GLY A 50 0.70 -4.46 -16.81
CA GLY A 50 -0.27 -3.53 -17.39
C GLY A 50 -1.64 -3.53 -16.76
N SER A 51 -2.13 -4.68 -16.29
CA SER A 51 -3.46 -4.76 -15.69
C SER A 51 -3.47 -4.32 -14.23
N PHE A 52 -2.38 -4.55 -13.48
CA PHE A 52 -2.25 -4.09 -12.10
C PHE A 52 -1.67 -2.68 -12.06
N LYS A 53 -2.46 -1.73 -11.57
CA LYS A 53 -2.13 -0.31 -11.55
C LYS A 53 -2.36 0.30 -10.18
N VAL A 54 -1.46 1.20 -9.78
CA VAL A 54 -1.59 2.04 -8.59
C VAL A 54 -1.57 3.50 -9.01
N ASN A 55 -2.56 4.28 -8.57
CA ASN A 55 -2.59 5.71 -8.78
C ASN A 55 -1.79 6.42 -7.69
N LEU A 56 -0.65 7.01 -8.05
CA LEU A 56 0.29 7.64 -7.12
C LEU A 56 -0.22 8.93 -6.48
N ARG A 57 -1.32 9.52 -6.99
CA ARG A 57 -1.92 10.72 -6.39
C ARG A 57 -2.94 10.38 -5.31
N THR A 58 -3.51 9.19 -5.35
CA THR A 58 -4.64 8.80 -4.48
C THR A 58 -4.39 7.54 -3.66
N GLY A 59 -3.37 6.75 -4.00
CA GLY A 59 -3.10 5.45 -3.37
C GLY A 59 -4.08 4.35 -3.77
N LYS A 60 -5.09 4.65 -4.59
CA LYS A 60 -6.03 3.68 -5.13
C LYS A 60 -5.33 2.73 -6.09
N TRP A 61 -5.75 1.48 -6.12
CA TRP A 61 -5.18 0.49 -7.02
C TRP A 61 -6.27 -0.47 -7.53
N ALA A 62 -6.00 -1.06 -8.69
CA ALA A 62 -6.86 -2.07 -9.29
C ALA A 62 -6.05 -3.02 -10.19
N ASP A 63 -6.49 -4.27 -10.24
CA ASP A 63 -6.14 -5.21 -11.29
C ASP A 63 -7.33 -5.34 -12.27
N PHE A 64 -7.20 -4.74 -13.44
CA PHE A 64 -8.26 -4.75 -14.45
C PHE A 64 -8.51 -6.12 -15.09
N ALA A 65 -7.66 -7.12 -14.84
CA ALA A 65 -7.84 -8.47 -15.37
C ALA A 65 -8.45 -9.46 -14.37
N SER A 66 -8.37 -9.22 -13.05
CA SER A 66 -9.09 -10.02 -12.04
C SER A 66 -10.30 -9.28 -11.43
N GLY A 67 -10.33 -7.96 -11.51
CA GLY A 67 -11.33 -7.12 -10.84
C GLY A 67 -10.96 -6.76 -9.39
N ASP A 68 -9.85 -7.27 -8.86
CA ASP A 68 -9.37 -6.89 -7.53
C ASP A 68 -9.05 -5.41 -7.48
N SER A 69 -9.40 -4.75 -6.38
CA SER A 69 -9.10 -3.32 -6.20
C SER A 69 -9.07 -2.93 -4.73
N GLY A 70 -8.47 -1.77 -4.46
CA GLY A 70 -8.46 -1.19 -3.13
C GLY A 70 -8.39 0.33 -3.14
N GLY A 71 -8.93 0.92 -2.07
CA GLY A 71 -9.21 2.35 -1.99
C GLY A 71 -8.04 3.21 -1.51
N ASN A 72 -6.97 2.61 -0.97
CA ASN A 72 -5.85 3.34 -0.40
C ASN A 72 -4.55 2.51 -0.34
N ILE A 73 -3.46 3.18 0.03
CA ILE A 73 -2.12 2.59 0.09
C ILE A 73 -1.99 1.49 1.15
N ILE A 74 -2.75 1.54 2.25
CA ILE A 74 -2.73 0.48 3.28
C ILE A 74 -3.34 -0.81 2.71
N SER A 75 -4.47 -0.70 2.00
CA SER A 75 -5.10 -1.84 1.33
C SER A 75 -4.21 -2.43 0.24
N LEU A 76 -3.41 -1.60 -0.45
CA LEU A 76 -2.42 -2.07 -1.40
C LEU A 76 -1.38 -2.96 -0.73
N VAL A 77 -0.79 -2.47 0.37
CA VAL A 77 0.25 -3.21 1.10
C VAL A 77 -0.31 -4.50 1.70
N SER A 78 -1.52 -4.45 2.26
CA SER A 78 -2.23 -5.64 2.75
C SER A 78 -2.40 -6.68 1.64
N TYR A 79 -2.88 -6.27 0.47
CA TYR A 79 -3.06 -7.17 -0.67
C TYR A 79 -1.73 -7.73 -1.18
N ALA A 80 -0.74 -6.86 -1.40
CA ALA A 80 0.55 -7.24 -1.99
C ALA A 80 1.38 -8.16 -1.07
N CYS A 81 1.33 -7.96 0.25
CA CYS A 81 2.13 -8.70 1.22
C CYS A 81 1.41 -9.90 1.85
N ASP A 82 0.12 -10.12 1.55
CA ASP A 82 -0.68 -11.18 2.19
C ASP A 82 -0.83 -11.08 3.70
N VAL A 83 -1.07 -9.87 4.16
CA VAL A 83 -1.30 -9.58 5.57
C VAL A 83 -2.63 -8.88 5.75
N SER A 84 -3.19 -8.92 6.95
CA SER A 84 -4.41 -8.18 7.27
C SER A 84 -4.20 -6.67 7.11
N TYR A 85 -5.31 -5.94 6.95
CA TYR A 85 -5.26 -4.48 6.87
C TYR A 85 -4.61 -3.83 8.11
N TYR A 86 -4.84 -4.42 9.29
CA TYR A 86 -4.23 -3.95 10.54
C TYR A 86 -2.72 -4.19 10.56
N GLU A 87 -2.26 -5.38 10.18
CA GLU A 87 -0.83 -5.69 10.08
C GLU A 87 -0.14 -4.79 9.06
N ALA A 88 -0.74 -4.56 7.89
CA ALA A 88 -0.21 -3.62 6.90
C ALA A 88 -0.06 -2.20 7.47
N ALA A 89 -1.09 -1.71 8.18
CA ALA A 89 -1.02 -0.41 8.84
C ALA A 89 0.06 -0.38 9.94
N GLU A 90 0.22 -1.45 10.70
CA GLU A 90 1.25 -1.54 11.74
C GLU A 90 2.67 -1.57 11.15
N HIS A 91 2.87 -2.28 10.05
CA HIS A 91 4.14 -2.30 9.32
C HIS A 91 4.49 -0.90 8.79
N LEU A 92 3.53 -0.22 8.17
CA LEU A 92 3.69 1.16 7.69
C LEU A 92 3.96 2.14 8.84
N ALA A 93 3.23 2.03 9.94
CA ALA A 93 3.43 2.82 11.16
C ALA A 93 4.87 2.69 11.69
N LYS A 94 5.35 1.46 11.84
CA LYS A 94 6.72 1.16 12.27
C LYS A 94 7.76 1.68 11.28
N GLN A 95 7.55 1.45 9.99
CA GLN A 95 8.46 1.88 8.92
C GLN A 95 8.58 3.40 8.82
N LEU A 96 7.48 4.12 9.00
CA LEU A 96 7.41 5.58 8.82
C LEU A 96 7.56 6.35 10.14
N GLY A 97 7.65 5.65 11.28
CA GLY A 97 7.76 6.28 12.60
C GLY A 97 6.50 7.04 13.02
N VAL A 98 5.32 6.63 12.55
CA VAL A 98 4.03 7.30 12.83
C VAL A 98 3.05 6.34 13.51
N GLY A 99 2.04 6.86 14.22
CA GLY A 99 0.96 6.03 14.76
C GLY A 99 1.26 5.34 16.09
N GLY A 100 2.33 5.71 16.79
CA GLY A 100 2.39 5.52 18.23
C GLY A 100 1.59 6.63 18.90
N VAL A 101 0.50 6.28 19.59
CA VAL A 101 0.00 7.17 20.66
C VAL A 101 1.17 7.31 21.63
N GLN A 102 1.88 8.44 21.56
CA GLN A 102 2.86 8.85 22.57
C GLN A 102 2.06 9.20 23.81
N HIS A 103 2.33 8.48 24.89
CA HIS A 103 1.93 8.89 26.23
C HIS A 103 3.17 9.58 26.80
N ASP A 104 3.09 10.89 26.97
CA ASP A 104 3.88 11.60 27.99
C ASP A 104 3.01 11.72 29.25
#